data_AF-A0A7J8UVY0-F1
#
_entry.id   AF-A0A7J8UVY0-F1
#
_cell.length_a   1.000
_cell.length_b   1.000
_cell.length_c   1.000
_cell.angle_alpha   90.00
_cell.angle_beta   90.00
_cell.angle_gamma   90.00
#
_symmetry.space_group_name_H-M   'P 1'
#
loop_
_entity.id
_entity.type
_entity.pdbx_description
1 polymer ?
#
loop_
_entity_poly.entity_id
_entity_poly.type
_entity_poly.pdbx_seq_one_letter_code
_entity_poly.pdbx_strand_id
1 'polypeptide(L)'
;MELNGVREDTDSRINAELQPRKKLKREVQLWLENVERINGEVQNLNERIGESSTLRRGFHADDVLRRTREVEELIQQGKFQEGLVVDNPQWIGQVLSTRRLSV
;
A
#
# COMPACT_ATOMS: atom_id res chain seq x y z
N MET A 1 0.18 -9.75 13.22
CA MET A 1 1.63 -9.62 12.94
C MET A 1 1.95 -9.81 11.45
N GLU A 2 1.05 -10.42 10.67
CA GLU A 2 1.31 -10.76 9.26
C GLU A 2 1.32 -9.57 8.29
N LEU A 3 0.47 -8.56 8.49
CA LEU A 3 0.39 -7.39 7.58
C LEU A 3 1.70 -6.60 7.51
N ASN A 4 2.42 -6.45 8.62
CA ASN A 4 3.70 -5.74 8.65
C ASN A 4 4.78 -6.48 7.84
N GLY A 5 4.82 -7.81 7.94
CA GLY A 5 5.73 -8.62 7.13
C GLY A 5 5.42 -8.52 5.63
N VAL A 6 4.13 -8.59 5.26
CA VAL A 6 3.71 -8.40 3.86
C VAL A 6 4.08 -7.00 3.35
N ARG A 7 3.98 -5.96 4.20
CA ARG A 7 4.43 -4.62 3.86
C ARG A 7 5.95 -4.55 3.64
N GLU A 8 6.74 -5.12 4.55
CA GLU A 8 8.20 -5.14 4.43
C GLU A 8 8.67 -5.89 3.19
N ASP A 9 8.04 -7.02 2.86
CA ASP A 9 8.30 -7.77 1.63
C ASP A 9 7.92 -6.96 0.39
N THR A 10 6.79 -6.27 0.44
CA THR A 10 6.32 -5.40 -0.65
C THR A 10 7.29 -4.23 -0.85
N ASP A 11 7.70 -3.54 0.22
CA ASP A 11 8.67 -2.44 0.16
C ASP A 11 10.01 -2.89 -0.40
N SER A 12 10.47 -4.08 0.00
CA SER A 12 11.70 -4.68 -0.52
C SER A 12 11.60 -4.93 -2.04
N ARG A 13 10.47 -5.45 -2.50
CA ARG A 13 10.20 -5.65 -3.93
C ARG A 13 10.07 -4.31 -4.68
N ILE A 14 9.41 -3.31 -4.11
CA ILE A 14 9.30 -1.97 -4.70
C ILE A 14 10.71 -1.41 -4.91
N ASN A 15 11.58 -1.46 -3.91
CA ASN A 15 12.94 -0.96 -4.03
C ASN A 15 13.77 -1.68 -5.09
N ALA A 16 13.52 -2.98 -5.31
CA ALA A 16 14.18 -3.75 -6.36
C ALA A 16 13.63 -3.44 -7.77
N GLU A 17 12.31 -3.25 -7.90
CA GLU A 17 11.61 -3.08 -9.18
C GLU A 17 11.54 -1.62 -9.65
N LEU A 18 11.56 -0.66 -8.73
CA LEU A 18 11.37 0.77 -8.99
C LEU A 18 12.63 1.39 -9.60
N GLN A 19 12.63 1.48 -10.92
CA GLN A 19 13.66 2.13 -11.72
C GLN A 19 13.22 3.56 -12.10
N PRO A 20 14.13 4.48 -12.47
CA PRO A 20 13.78 5.87 -12.82
C PRO A 20 12.73 6.04 -13.93
N ARG A 21 12.64 5.04 -14.82
CA ARG A 21 11.69 5.01 -15.96
C ARG A 21 10.41 4.24 -15.64
N LYS A 22 10.28 3.70 -14.44
CA LYS A 22 9.12 2.94 -13.98
C LYS A 22 8.41 3.72 -12.89
N LYS A 23 7.12 3.43 -12.73
CA LYS A 23 6.28 3.97 -11.66
C LYS A 23 5.52 2.84 -11.01
N LEU A 24 5.17 3.00 -9.74
CA LEU A 24 4.30 2.05 -9.06
C LEU A 24 2.97 1.92 -9.79
N LYS A 25 2.43 0.70 -9.82
CA LYS A 25 1.05 0.50 -10.23
C LYS A 25 0.12 1.19 -9.24
N ARG A 26 -1.01 1.71 -9.76
CA ARG A 26 -1.99 2.42 -8.93
C ARG A 26 -2.59 1.55 -7.83
N GLU A 27 -2.76 0.25 -8.10
CA GLU A 27 -3.23 -0.73 -7.11
C GLU A 27 -2.29 -0.85 -5.91
N VAL A 28 -0.97 -0.79 -6.15
CA VAL A 28 0.06 -0.86 -5.10
C VAL A 28 0.06 0.42 -4.27
N GLN A 29 -0.09 1.58 -4.93
CA GLN A 29 -0.19 2.87 -4.23
C GLN A 29 -1.42 2.93 -3.31
N LEU A 30 -2.60 2.56 -3.83
CA LEU A 30 -3.83 2.51 -3.04
C LEU A 30 -3.74 1.51 -1.87
N TRP A 31 -3.05 0.39 -2.09
CA TRP A 31 -2.79 -0.58 -1.04
C TRP A 31 -1.93 0.01 0.09
N LEU A 32 -0.83 0.70 -0.25
CA LEU A 32 0.02 1.38 0.73
C LEU A 32 -0.76 2.43 1.55
N GLU A 33 -1.55 3.27 0.89
CA GLU A 33 -2.41 4.27 1.55
C GLU A 33 -3.38 3.62 2.53
N ASN A 34 -3.99 2.49 2.15
CA ASN A 34 -4.90 1.76 3.02
C ASN A 34 -4.19 1.13 4.23
N VAL A 35 -2.98 0.61 4.05
CA VAL A 35 -2.16 0.07 5.14
C VAL A 35 -1.80 1.16 6.15
N GLU A 36 -1.38 2.34 5.67
CA GLU A 36 -1.09 3.49 6.55
C GLU A 36 -2.34 3.96 7.30
N ARG A 37 -3.48 4.08 6.62
CA ARG A 37 -4.77 4.47 7.21
C ARG A 37 -5.13 3.53 8.37
N ILE A 38 -5.10 2.22 8.15
CA ILE A 38 -5.46 1.25 9.19
C ILE A 38 -4.48 1.29 10.35
N ASN A 39 -3.17 1.46 10.07
CA ASN A 39 -2.18 1.56 11.13
C ASN A 39 -2.43 2.77 12.04
N GLY A 40 -2.74 3.94 11.45
CA GLY A 40 -3.10 5.14 12.21
C GLY A 40 -4.40 4.99 13.00
N GLU A 41 -5.41 4.35 12.43
CA GLU A 41 -6.67 4.07 13.13
C GLU A 41 -6.48 3.10 14.31
N VAL A 42 -5.70 2.04 14.15
CA VAL A 42 -5.37 1.10 15.24
C VAL A 42 -4.61 1.81 16.37
N GLN A 43 -3.66 2.67 16.04
CA GLN A 43 -2.94 3.49 17.02
C GLN A 43 -3.89 4.41 17.79
N ASN A 44 -4.78 5.13 17.09
CA ASN A 44 -5.78 5.98 17.72
C ASN A 44 -6.72 5.21 18.66
N LEU A 45 -7.14 3.99 18.27
CA LEU A 45 -7.95 3.14 19.15
C LEU A 45 -7.18 2.71 20.40
N ASN A 46 -5.90 2.39 20.27
CA ASN A 46 -5.05 2.01 21.40
C ASN A 46 -4.82 3.18 22.37
N GLU A 47 -4.61 4.39 21.86
CA GLU A 47 -4.51 5.63 22.66
C GLU A 47 -5.80 5.90 23.44
N ARG A 48 -6.96 5.83 22.77
CA ARG A 48 -8.27 6.03 23.41
C ARG A 48 -8.58 5.02 24.51
N ILE A 49 -8.07 3.79 24.39
CA ILE A 49 -8.18 2.76 25.44
C ILE A 49 -7.24 3.07 26.62
N GLY A 50 -6.05 3.62 26.35
CA GLY A 50 -5.08 4.01 27.36
C GLY A 50 -5.49 5.24 28.18
N GLU A 51 -6.21 6.20 27.57
CA GLU A 51 -6.60 7.46 28.20
C GLU A 51 -7.87 7.37 29.06
N SER A 52 -8.66 6.29 28.95
CA SER A 52 -9.95 6.20 29.64
C SER A 52 -10.20 4.80 30.20
N SER A 53 -10.16 4.67 31.53
CA SER A 53 -10.71 3.51 32.25
C SER A 53 -12.25 3.52 32.30
N THR A 54 -12.91 4.61 31.88
CA THR A 54 -14.34 4.87 32.09
C THR A 54 -15.21 4.95 30.83
N LEU A 55 -14.67 5.16 29.62
CA LEU A 55 -15.44 5.29 28.36
C LEU A 55 -15.61 3.97 27.59
N ARG A 56 -15.54 2.82 28.25
CA ARG A 56 -15.58 1.49 27.61
C ARG A 56 -16.93 1.11 26.99
N ARG A 57 -17.97 1.95 27.07
CA ARG A 57 -19.36 1.56 26.77
C ARG A 57 -19.82 1.77 25.33
N GLY A 58 -18.94 2.20 24.43
CA GLY A 58 -19.29 2.48 23.03
C GLY A 58 -18.43 1.79 21.97
N PHE A 59 -17.50 0.92 22.37
CA PHE A 59 -16.73 0.14 21.39
C PHE A 59 -17.61 -1.01 20.89
N HIS A 60 -18.22 -0.81 19.72
CA HIS A 60 -19.01 -1.85 19.08
C HIS A 60 -18.10 -2.97 18.58
N ALA A 61 -18.42 -4.21 18.96
CA ALA A 61 -17.75 -5.41 18.46
C ALA A 61 -17.76 -5.47 16.91
N ASP A 62 -18.76 -4.86 16.27
CA ASP A 62 -18.86 -4.69 14.83
C ASP A 62 -17.73 -3.85 14.22
N ASP A 63 -17.22 -2.85 14.94
CA ASP A 63 -16.08 -2.05 14.46
C ASP A 63 -14.81 -2.89 14.48
N VAL A 64 -14.57 -3.64 15.56
CA VAL A 64 -13.41 -4.54 15.64
C VAL A 64 -13.48 -5.61 14.56
N LEU A 65 -14.64 -6.25 14.37
CA LEU A 65 -14.84 -7.30 13.37
C LEU A 65 -14.63 -6.78 11.94
N ARG A 66 -15.17 -5.59 11.62
CA ARG A 66 -14.97 -4.95 10.32
C ARG A 66 -13.49 -4.67 10.05
N ARG A 67 -12.77 -4.18 11.05
CA ARG A 67 -11.33 -3.90 10.96
C ARG A 67 -10.50 -5.15 10.78
N THR A 68 -10.83 -6.24 11.48
CA THR A 68 -10.16 -7.53 11.28
C THR A 68 -10.30 -8.00 9.84
N ARG A 69 -11.49 -7.89 9.26
CA ARG A 69 -11.72 -8.23 7.84
C ARG A 69 -10.92 -7.35 6.87
N GLU A 70 -10.92 -6.03 7.08
CA GLU A 70 -10.12 -5.11 6.25
C GLU A 70 -8.62 -5.47 6.28
N VAL A 71 -8.09 -5.85 7.44
CA VAL A 71 -6.69 -6.29 7.57
C VAL A 71 -6.42 -7.59 6.81
N GLU A 72 -7.33 -8.57 6.90
CA GLU A 72 -7.22 -9.83 6.15
C GLU A 72 -7.26 -9.60 4.63
N GLU A 73 -8.14 -8.73 4.16
CA GLU A 73 -8.22 -8.35 2.74
C GLU A 73 -6.92 -7.69 2.26
N LEU A 74 -6.34 -6.78 3.05
CA LEU A 74 -5.05 -6.16 2.71
C LEU A 74 -3.91 -7.18 2.70
N ILE A 75 -3.89 -8.15 3.61
CA ILE A 75 -2.89 -9.23 3.59
C ILE A 75 -2.98 -10.03 2.29
N GLN A 76 -4.19 -10.32 1.81
CA GLN A 76 -4.37 -11.05 0.55
C GLN A 76 -4.01 -10.18 -0.66
N GLN A 77 -4.42 -8.91 -0.67
CA GLN A 77 -4.10 -7.99 -1.76
C GLN A 77 -2.60 -7.71 -1.87
N GLY A 78 -1.88 -7.66 -0.73
CA GLY A 78 -0.43 -7.47 -0.69
C GLY A 78 0.37 -8.63 -1.29
N LYS A 79 -0.27 -9.79 -1.55
CA LYS A 79 0.34 -10.91 -2.29
C LYS A 79 0.25 -10.68 -3.80
N PHE A 80 0.76 -9.54 -4.26
CA PHE A 80 0.81 -9.20 -5.68
C PHE A 80 1.57 -10.28 -6.46
N GLN A 81 0.85 -11.04 -7.31
CA GLN A 81 1.44 -12.10 -8.15
C GLN A 81 2.20 -11.55 -9.35
N GLU A 82 1.85 -10.34 -9.79
CA GLU A 82 2.52 -9.63 -10.88
C GLU A 82 3.59 -8.66 -10.36
N GLY A 83 4.31 -8.02 -11.29
CA GLY A 83 5.22 -6.90 -10.98
C GLY A 83 4.47 -5.72 -10.36
N LEU A 84 5.14 -5.02 -9.45
CA LEU A 84 4.61 -3.89 -8.66
C LEU A 84 4.67 -2.57 -9.41
N VAL A 85 5.40 -2.54 -10.52
CA VAL A 85 5.70 -1.34 -11.31
C VAL A 85 5.26 -1.49 -12.76
N VAL A 86 4.99 -0.36 -13.40
CA VAL A 86 4.71 -0.23 -14.83
C VAL A 86 5.63 0.81 -15.44
N ASP A 87 5.83 0.75 -16.75
CA ASP A 87 6.60 1.78 -17.45
C ASP A 87 5.95 3.15 -17.30
N ASN A 88 6.77 4.18 -17.08
CA ASN A 88 6.29 5.55 -17.01
C ASN A 88 6.11 6.07 -18.45
N PRO A 89 4.87 6.32 -18.91
CA PRO A 89 4.60 6.76 -20.28
C PRO A 89 5.26 8.10 -20.63
N GLN A 90 5.60 8.92 -19.62
CA GLN A 90 6.34 10.18 -19.81
C GLN A 90 7.74 9.97 -20.41
N TRP A 91 8.33 8.78 -20.26
CA TRP A 91 9.65 8.44 -20.80
C TRP A 91 9.61 7.74 -22.16
N ILE A 92 8.46 7.16 -22.55
CA ILE A 92 8.29 6.40 -23.80
C ILE A 92 8.46 7.30 -25.03
N GLY A 93 8.11 8.59 -24.93
CA GLY A 93 8.24 9.56 -26.02
C GLY A 93 9.67 9.93 -26.43
N GLN A 94 10.69 9.68 -25.59
CA GLN A 94 12.08 10.05 -25.93
C GLN A 94 12.80 9.03 -26.82
N VAL A 95 12.38 7.77 -26.80
CA VAL A 95 13.07 6.68 -27.53
C VAL A 95 12.80 6.74 -29.04
N LEU A 96 11.68 7.31 -29.49
CA LEU A 96 11.28 7.30 -30.90
C LEU A 96 11.83 8.48 -31.74
N SER A 97 12.60 9.40 -31.16
CA SER A 97 13.02 10.64 -31.86
C SER A 97 14.35 10.52 -32.65
N THR A 98 14.93 9.33 -32.80
CA THR A 98 16.19 9.13 -33.55
C THR A 98 15.97 8.41 -34.88
N ARG A 99 15.24 9.04 -35.82
CA ARG A 99 15.46 8.79 -37.25
C ARG A 99 14.97 9.94 -38.13
N ARG A 100 15.78 10.98 -38.27
CA ARG A 100 15.86 11.71 -39.54
C ARG A 100 17.23 11.38 -40.14
N LEU A 101 17.24 10.36 -40.99
CA LEU A 101 18.34 10.14 -41.91
C LEU A 101 18.22 11.24 -42.97
N SER A 102 19.19 12.15 -42.98
CA SER A 102 19.38 13.11 -44.06
C SER A 102 19.72 12.36 -45.35
N VAL A 103 18.99 12.64 -46.42
CA VAL A 103 19.41 12.43 -47.82
C VAL A 103 19.11 13.71 -48.57
#